data_AF-A0A748YQG5-F1
#
_entry.id   AF-A0A748YQG5-F1
#
_cell.length_a   1.000
_cell.length_b   1.000
_cell.length_c   1.000
_cell.angle_alpha   90.00
_cell.angle_beta   90.00
_cell.angle_gamma   90.00
#
_symmetry.space_group_name_H-M   'P 1'
#
loop_
_entity.id
_entity.type
_entity.pdbx_description
1 polymer ?
#
loop_
_entity_poly.entity_id
_entity_poly.type
_entity_poly.pdbx_seq_one_letter_code
_entity_poly.pdbx_strand_id
1 'polypeptide(L)'
;ITCLNYHGRGTLAGLITPPRLLRMLETTAHENNIPVQREVAPGVITETGYIQVELDGIPCASLSIPCRYTHSPAEVASLRDLADCIRLLTALANMSPEQFPIEPETGATQEARP
;
A
#
# COMPACT_ATOMS: atom_id res chain seq x y z
N ILE A 1 -3.62 2.65 6.53
CA ILE A 1 -2.57 1.73 6.04
C ILE A 1 -3.17 0.34 6.00
N THR A 2 -3.35 -0.20 4.81
CA THR A 2 -3.95 -1.53 4.63
C THR A 2 -2.88 -2.58 4.90
N CYS A 3 -3.10 -3.42 5.91
CA CYS A 3 -2.19 -4.51 6.27
C CYS A 3 -2.52 -5.80 5.51
N LEU A 4 -3.81 -5.97 5.19
CA LEU A 4 -4.35 -7.11 4.47
C LEU A 4 -5.61 -6.67 3.72
N ASN A 5 -5.67 -6.97 2.42
CA ASN A 5 -6.91 -6.98 1.66
C ASN A 5 -7.09 -8.36 1.01
N TYR A 6 -8.33 -8.82 0.91
CA TYR A 6 -8.66 -10.11 0.28
C TYR A 6 -10.16 -10.19 0.02
N HIS A 7 -10.57 -11.05 -0.92
CA HIS A 7 -11.97 -11.42 -1.07
C HIS A 7 -12.17 -12.91 -0.78
N GLY A 8 -12.95 -13.22 0.25
CA GLY A 8 -13.17 -14.61 0.70
C GLY A 8 -14.06 -15.47 -0.21
N ARG A 9 -14.42 -15.03 -1.41
CA ARG A 9 -15.27 -15.78 -2.36
C ARG A 9 -14.61 -15.76 -3.74
N GLY A 10 -14.07 -16.91 -4.19
CA GLY A 10 -13.54 -17.09 -5.55
C GLY A 10 -12.01 -17.15 -5.65
N THR A 11 -11.50 -16.98 -6.87
CA THR A 11 -10.06 -17.00 -7.25
C THR A 11 -9.39 -15.64 -7.14
N LEU A 12 -10.06 -14.65 -6.55
CA LEU A 12 -9.58 -13.28 -6.58
C LEU A 12 -8.51 -13.05 -5.50
N ALA A 13 -7.32 -12.63 -5.95
CA ALA A 13 -6.15 -12.42 -5.12
C ALA A 13 -6.27 -11.17 -4.24
N GLY A 14 -5.44 -11.09 -3.21
CA GLY A 14 -5.32 -9.94 -2.32
C GLY A 14 -3.86 -9.73 -1.92
N LEU A 15 -3.59 -8.67 -1.16
CA LEU A 15 -2.25 -8.33 -0.70
C LEU A 15 -2.14 -8.54 0.80
N ILE A 16 -1.19 -9.38 1.22
CA ILE A 16 -0.60 -9.30 2.56
C ILE A 16 0.57 -8.33 2.45
N THR A 17 0.43 -7.13 3.00
CA THR A 17 1.45 -6.10 2.81
C THR A 17 2.77 -6.47 3.49
N PRO A 18 3.91 -6.41 2.77
CA PRO A 18 5.21 -6.71 3.34
C PRO A 18 5.50 -5.89 4.61
N PRO A 19 5.94 -6.51 5.73
CA PRO A 19 6.18 -5.79 6.99
C PRO A 19 7.17 -4.63 6.88
N ARG A 20 8.12 -4.71 5.94
CA ARG A 20 9.08 -3.64 5.65
C ARG A 20 8.40 -2.39 5.08
N LEU A 21 7.45 -2.55 4.15
CA LEU A 21 6.68 -1.45 3.59
C LEU A 21 5.71 -0.86 4.61
N LEU A 22 5.08 -1.69 5.46
CA LEU A 22 4.24 -1.20 6.56
C LEU A 22 5.04 -0.29 7.51
N ARG A 23 6.23 -0.73 7.92
CA ARG A 23 7.11 0.08 8.78
C ARG A 23 7.54 1.38 8.11
N MET A 24 7.85 1.37 6.81
CA MET A 24 8.17 2.59 6.06
C MET A 24 7.01 3.59 6.11
N LEU A 25 5.77 3.14 5.82
CA LEU A 25 4.59 3.99 5.86
C LEU A 25 4.34 4.56 7.27
N GLU A 26 4.43 3.73 8.30
CA GLU A 26 4.21 4.11 9.70
C GLU A 26 5.28 5.07 10.21
N THR A 27 6.55 4.82 9.89
CA THR A 27 7.68 5.67 10.28
C THR A 27 7.57 7.03 9.60
N THR A 28 7.30 7.06 8.30
CA THR A 28 7.12 8.31 7.54
C THR A 28 5.96 9.14 8.11
N ALA A 29 4.83 8.50 8.43
CA ALA A 29 3.70 9.17 9.05
C ALA A 29 4.04 9.72 10.44
N HIS A 30 4.74 8.93 11.26
CA HIS A 30 5.18 9.33 12.60
C HIS A 30 6.12 10.54 12.56
N GLU A 31 7.17 10.50 11.72
CA GLU A 31 8.13 11.60 11.57
C GLU A 31 7.49 12.91 11.11
N ASN A 32 6.40 12.82 10.33
CA ASN A 32 5.68 13.99 9.81
C ASN A 32 4.46 14.39 10.66
N ASN A 33 4.25 13.75 11.82
CA ASN A 33 3.09 13.98 12.70
C ASN A 33 1.76 13.85 11.94
N ILE A 34 1.60 12.77 11.17
CA ILE A 34 0.40 12.48 10.40
C ILE A 34 -0.34 11.32 11.08
N PRO A 35 -1.62 11.51 11.49
CA PRO A 35 -2.39 10.43 12.08
C PRO A 35 -2.69 9.35 11.05
N VAL A 36 -2.42 8.09 11.41
CA VAL A 36 -2.71 6.93 10.56
C VAL A 36 -3.35 5.82 11.39
N GLN A 37 -4.13 4.97 10.72
CA GLN A 37 -4.71 3.76 11.30
C GLN A 37 -4.37 2.55 10.44
N ARG A 38 -4.29 1.39 11.08
CA ARG A 38 -4.19 0.09 10.40
C ARG A 38 -5.57 -0.38 9.97
N GLU A 39 -5.64 -1.04 8.83
CA GLU A 39 -6.86 -1.60 8.26
C GLU A 39 -6.63 -3.05 7.82
N VAL A 40 -7.64 -3.88 8.04
CA VAL A 40 -7.87 -5.11 7.27
C VAL A 40 -9.12 -4.84 6.45
N ALA A 41 -9.07 -5.12 5.14
CA ALA A 41 -10.13 -4.82 4.19
C ALA A 41 -10.69 -6.11 3.54
N PRO A 42 -11.57 -6.86 4.23
CA PRO A 42 -12.22 -8.03 3.66
C PRO A 42 -13.25 -7.63 2.59
N GLY A 43 -13.31 -8.38 1.49
CA GLY A 43 -14.18 -8.09 0.36
C GLY A 43 -13.69 -6.94 -0.53
N VAL A 44 -12.51 -6.38 -0.23
CA VAL A 44 -11.87 -5.35 -1.05
C VAL A 44 -10.67 -5.96 -1.75
N ILE A 45 -10.60 -5.73 -3.06
CA ILE A 45 -9.44 -6.06 -3.89
C ILE A 45 -9.19 -4.87 -4.82
N THR A 46 -7.92 -4.60 -5.04
CA THR A 46 -7.44 -3.61 -6.00
C THR A 46 -6.38 -4.25 -6.90
N GLU A 47 -5.75 -3.46 -7.77
CA GLU A 47 -4.65 -3.88 -8.62
C GLU A 47 -3.47 -4.50 -7.86
N THR A 48 -3.27 -4.15 -6.58
CA THR A 48 -2.17 -4.70 -5.77
C THR A 48 -2.24 -6.21 -5.58
N GLY A 49 -3.44 -6.81 -5.68
CA GLY A 49 -3.61 -8.26 -5.66
C GLY A 49 -2.91 -8.96 -6.82
N TYR A 50 -2.68 -8.25 -7.93
CA TYR A 50 -2.11 -8.76 -9.17
C TYR A 50 -0.72 -8.17 -9.46
N ILE A 51 -0.52 -6.86 -9.27
CA ILE A 51 0.79 -6.20 -9.52
C ILE A 51 1.92 -6.86 -8.73
N GLN A 52 1.63 -7.33 -7.51
CA GLN A 52 2.64 -7.96 -6.65
C GLN A 52 3.27 -9.23 -7.24
N VAL A 53 2.61 -9.90 -8.19
CA VAL A 53 3.09 -11.12 -8.85
C VAL A 53 3.61 -10.87 -10.27
N GLU A 54 3.60 -9.62 -10.73
CA GLU A 54 4.18 -9.26 -12.03
C GLU A 54 5.71 -9.19 -11.93
N LEU A 55 6.38 -9.43 -13.06
CA LEU A 55 7.85 -9.51 -13.16
C LEU A 55 8.41 -10.49 -12.11
N ASP A 56 9.50 -10.13 -11.43
CA ASP A 56 10.09 -10.92 -10.35
C ASP A 56 9.49 -10.59 -8.96
N GLY A 57 8.32 -9.92 -8.96
CA GLY A 57 7.61 -9.48 -7.76
C GLY A 57 7.78 -7.99 -7.52
N ILE A 58 6.71 -7.23 -7.73
CA ILE A 58 6.69 -5.78 -7.48
C ILE A 58 6.24 -5.52 -6.04
N PRO A 59 7.05 -4.84 -5.21
CA PRO A 59 6.65 -4.56 -3.85
C PRO A 59 5.45 -3.60 -3.79
N CYS A 60 4.35 -4.08 -3.20
CA CYS A 60 3.09 -3.34 -3.14
C CYS A 60 2.70 -3.02 -1.69
N ALA A 61 2.12 -1.84 -1.49
CA ALA A 61 1.43 -1.45 -0.28
C ALA A 61 0.26 -0.53 -0.63
N SER A 62 -0.77 -0.49 0.21
CA SER A 62 -1.97 0.32 -0.04
C SER A 62 -2.25 1.30 1.10
N LEU A 63 -2.72 2.49 0.72
CA LEU A 63 -3.28 3.49 1.62
C LEU A 63 -4.76 3.65 1.29
N SER A 64 -5.59 3.67 2.33
CA SER A 64 -7.04 3.89 2.22
C SER A 64 -7.44 5.15 2.96
N ILE A 65 -8.45 5.83 2.44
CA ILE A 65 -9.18 6.88 3.14
C ILE A 65 -10.47 6.25 3.69
N PRO A 66 -10.83 6.47 4.96
CA PRO A 66 -12.11 6.00 5.49
C PRO A 66 -13.28 6.64 4.73
N CYS A 67 -14.04 5.81 4.04
CA CYS A 67 -15.18 6.23 3.22
C CYS A 67 -16.45 5.48 3.63
N ARG A 68 -17.62 6.08 3.37
CA ARG A 68 -18.93 5.42 3.45
C ARG A 68 -19.58 5.40 2.06
N TYR A 69 -20.32 4.33 1.81
CA TYR A 69 -21.07 4.11 0.57
C TYR A 69 -20.18 4.03 -0.68
N THR A 70 -18.97 3.48 -0.55
CA THR A 70 -18.08 3.20 -1.68
C THR A 70 -18.79 2.33 -2.72
N HIS A 71 -18.65 2.63 -4.01
CA HIS A 71 -19.43 2.06 -5.14
C HIS A 71 -20.90 2.50 -5.26
N SER A 72 -21.32 3.52 -4.52
CA SER A 72 -22.62 4.15 -4.76
C SER A 72 -22.48 5.43 -5.61
N PRO A 73 -23.56 5.96 -6.20
CA PRO A 73 -23.51 7.23 -6.93
C PRO A 73 -23.08 8.45 -6.08
N ALA A 74 -23.13 8.34 -4.75
CA ALA A 74 -22.76 9.41 -3.82
C ALA A 74 -22.00 8.83 -2.61
N GLU A 75 -20.70 9.09 -2.56
CA GLU A 75 -19.82 8.63 -1.49
C GLU A 75 -19.58 9.74 -0.46
N VAL A 76 -19.16 9.35 0.75
CA VAL A 76 -18.85 10.30 1.83
C VAL A 76 -17.49 9.98 2.42
N ALA A 77 -16.65 11.01 2.52
CA ALA A 77 -15.32 10.94 3.14
C ALA A 77 -15.06 12.19 4.00
N SER A 78 -14.10 12.09 4.91
CA SER A 78 -13.60 13.22 5.71
C SER A 78 -12.59 14.03 4.90
N LEU A 79 -12.79 15.35 4.78
CA LEU A 79 -11.80 16.24 4.15
C LEU A 79 -10.48 16.29 4.93
N ARG A 80 -10.52 16.05 6.25
CA ARG A 80 -9.31 15.94 7.07
C ARG A 80 -8.50 14.71 6.68
N ASP A 81 -9.15 13.56 6.56
CA ASP A 81 -8.47 12.30 6.24
C ASP A 81 -7.89 12.35 4.82
N LEU A 82 -8.59 13.01 3.89
CA LEU A 82 -8.06 13.30 2.55
C LEU A 82 -6.80 14.18 2.61
N ALA A 83 -6.83 15.27 3.38
CA ALA A 83 -5.67 16.15 3.53
C ALA A 83 -4.47 15.44 4.16
N ASP A 84 -4.70 14.62 5.20
CA ASP A 84 -3.64 13.83 5.85
C ASP A 84 -3.09 12.73 4.94
N CYS A 85 -3.93 12.11 4.11
CA CYS A 85 -3.50 11.16 3.08
C CYS A 85 -2.59 11.82 2.04
N ILE A 86 -2.96 13.02 1.56
CA ILE A 86 -2.13 13.81 0.63
C ILE A 86 -0.78 14.16 1.27
N ARG A 87 -0.77 14.59 2.54
CA ARG A 87 0.47 14.87 3.29
C ARG A 87 1.37 13.64 3.35
N LEU A 88 0.81 12.47 3.64
CA LEU A 88 1.59 11.23 3.73
C LEU A 88 2.17 10.81 2.37
N LEU A 89 1.34 10.83 1.32
CA LEU A 89 1.80 10.55 -0.04
C LEU A 89 2.91 11.51 -0.49
N THR A 90 2.79 12.79 -0.15
CA THR A 90 3.80 13.80 -0.46
C THR A 90 5.10 13.55 0.30
N ALA A 91 5.02 13.17 1.59
CA ALA A 91 6.20 12.81 2.38
C ALA A 91 6.91 11.57 1.79
N LEU A 92 6.15 10.56 1.37
CA LEU A 92 6.68 9.36 0.72
C LEU A 92 7.32 9.66 -0.64
N ALA A 93 6.71 10.53 -1.44
CA ALA A 93 7.25 10.90 -2.75
C ALA A 93 8.56 11.72 -2.65
N ASN A 94 8.76 12.44 -1.54
CA ASN A 94 9.97 13.22 -1.27
C ASN A 94 11.02 12.46 -0.44
N MET A 95 10.75 11.21 -0.08
CA MET A 95 11.67 10.36 0.67
C MET A 95 12.91 10.04 -0.18
N SER A 96 14.07 9.93 0.46
CA SER A 96 15.31 9.54 -0.21
C SER A 96 15.21 8.10 -0.73
N PRO A 97 15.71 7.77 -1.94
CA PRO A 97 15.68 6.40 -2.47
C PRO A 97 16.34 5.37 -1.53
N GLU A 98 17.35 5.78 -0.76
CA GLU A 98 18.06 4.94 0.21
C GLU A 98 17.19 4.53 1.42
N GLN A 99 16.10 5.27 1.67
CA GLN A 99 15.13 4.94 2.72
C GLN A 99 14.06 3.97 2.21
N PHE A 100 13.98 3.73 0.89
CA PHE A 100 13.08 2.73 0.36
C PHE A 100 13.50 1.35 0.88
N PRO A 101 12.60 0.59 1.53
CA PRO A 101 12.99 -0.50 2.40
C PRO A 101 13.27 -1.79 1.64
N ILE A 102 13.58 -1.70 0.35
CA ILE A 102 13.88 -2.82 -0.54
C ILE A 102 15.11 -2.41 -1.33
N GLU A 103 16.12 -3.27 -1.28
CA GLU A 103 17.37 -3.00 -1.96
C GLU A 103 17.10 -3.00 -3.48
N PRO A 104 17.51 -1.96 -4.23
CA PRO A 104 17.61 -2.11 -5.66
C PRO A 104 18.61 -3.23 -5.92
N GLU A 105 18.27 -4.20 -6.76
CA GLU A 105 19.21 -5.28 -7.08
C GLU A 105 20.49 -4.69 -7.69
N THR A 106 21.53 -4.53 -6.86
CA THR A 106 22.88 -4.34 -7.34
C THR A 106 23.37 -5.67 -7.90
N GLY A 107 23.06 -5.92 -9.18
CA GLY A 107 23.85 -6.79 -10.05
C GLY A 107 23.66 -8.30 -9.93
N ALA A 108 22.42 -8.81 -9.84
CA ALA A 108 22.18 -10.22 -10.14
C ALA A 108 21.69 -10.37 -11.59
N THR A 109 22.59 -10.80 -12.47
CA THR A 109 22.20 -11.46 -13.72
C THR A 109 21.36 -12.68 -13.34
N GLN A 110 20.04 -12.58 -13.38
CA GLN A 110 19.19 -13.76 -13.34
C GLN A 110 19.40 -14.51 -14.66
N GLU A 111 20.36 -15.43 -14.67
CA GLU A 111 20.28 -16.57 -15.56
C GLU A 111 18.96 -17.27 -15.30
N ALA A 112 18.08 -17.19 -16.30
CA ALA A 112 16.87 -18.00 -16.38
C ALA A 112 17.23 -19.45 -16.02
N ARG A 113 16.69 -19.94 -14.90
CA ARG A 113 16.74 -21.35 -14.53
C ARG A 113 15.38 -21.99 -14.87
N PRO A 114 15.42 -23.24 -15.36
CA PRO A 114 14.49 -23.80 -16.35
C PRO A 114 13.07 -24.02 -15.84
#